data_AF-A0A835X789-F1
#
_entry.id   AF-A0A835X789-F1
#
_cell.length_a   1.000
_cell.length_b   1.000
_cell.length_c   1.000
_cell.angle_alpha   90.00
_cell.angle_beta   90.00
_cell.angle_gamma   90.00
#
_symmetry.space_group_name_H-M   'P 1'
#
loop_
_entity.id
_entity.type
_entity.pdbx_description
1 polymer ?
#
loop_
_entity_poly.entity_id
_entity_poly.type
_entity_poly.pdbx_seq_one_letter_code
_entity_poly.pdbx_strand_id
1 'polypeptide(L)'
;MYWLGIYGIFLGHSTMFMWPIGDRELFIDLLEKMTGARVTHAYFVPGGVRNDLPANFEDVCLRQVNYFEKRIKEYADIFYNNPILIHRTENTGVLSREDAIRLGTTGSVLRASGVDFDLRTKEPYDAYEELNVNIPVLKEGDSYARSKIPWLDMFESCNIIREALEKMPKSGAVRTKLKPNPKGGDVSVYKRTESGRGSLGCYIVSKNKPEPYRLKLSVPSFRNLIALPYLLKGEKLGNMPAVYWSLNYWPVEADR
;
A
#
# COMPACT_ATOMS: atom_id res chain seq x y z
N MET A 1 -3.40 -7.68 0.96
CA MET A 1 -3.43 -9.15 1.09
C MET A 1 -2.27 -9.73 1.90
N TYR A 2 -1.01 -9.62 1.47
CA TYR A 2 0.13 -10.22 2.21
C TYR A 2 0.20 -9.79 3.69
N TRP A 3 0.13 -8.47 3.95
CA TRP A 3 0.06 -7.93 5.30
C TRP A 3 -1.13 -8.50 6.10
N LEU A 4 -2.32 -8.58 5.50
CA LEU A 4 -3.53 -9.11 6.14
C LEU A 4 -3.35 -10.59 6.51
N GLY A 5 -2.69 -11.36 5.65
CA GLY A 5 -2.35 -12.75 5.93
C GLY A 5 -1.51 -12.90 7.21
N ILE A 6 -0.47 -12.10 7.31
CA ILE A 6 0.41 -12.08 8.48
C ILE A 6 -0.32 -11.55 9.72
N TYR A 7 -1.10 -10.48 9.59
CA TYR A 7 -1.90 -9.95 10.68
C TYR A 7 -2.85 -11.03 11.25
N GLY A 8 -3.51 -11.79 10.36
CA GLY A 8 -4.38 -12.90 10.73
C GLY A 8 -3.67 -13.97 11.56
N ILE A 9 -2.54 -14.52 11.08
CA ILE A 9 -1.84 -15.60 11.81
C ILE A 9 -1.28 -15.14 13.17
N PHE A 10 -0.78 -13.90 13.26
CA PHE A 10 -0.26 -13.37 14.53
C PHE A 10 -1.33 -13.07 15.57
N LEU A 11 -2.60 -12.96 15.14
CA LEU A 11 -3.76 -12.91 16.02
C LEU A 11 -4.42 -14.29 16.22
N GLY A 12 -3.78 -15.36 15.73
CA GLY A 12 -4.23 -16.74 15.91
C GLY A 12 -5.25 -17.23 14.87
N HIS A 13 -5.46 -16.48 13.79
CA HIS A 13 -6.46 -16.79 12.77
C HIS A 13 -5.83 -17.37 11.49
N SER A 14 -5.59 -18.68 11.47
CA SER A 14 -4.94 -19.38 10.36
C SER A 14 -5.69 -19.28 9.02
N THR A 15 -7.03 -19.30 9.03
CA THR A 15 -7.83 -19.13 7.80
C THR A 15 -7.56 -17.78 7.13
N MET A 16 -7.39 -16.72 7.93
CA MET A 16 -7.08 -15.38 7.43
C MET A 16 -5.63 -15.22 6.99
N PHE A 17 -4.77 -16.19 7.29
CA PHE A 17 -3.49 -16.32 6.61
C PHE A 17 -3.65 -16.97 5.23
N MET A 18 -4.32 -18.12 5.17
CA MET A 18 -4.44 -18.89 3.93
C MET A 18 -5.26 -18.17 2.86
N TRP A 19 -6.39 -17.55 3.23
CA TRP A 19 -7.31 -16.93 2.28
C TRP A 19 -6.69 -15.75 1.51
N PRO A 20 -6.16 -14.68 2.14
CA PRO A 20 -5.52 -13.59 1.42
C PRO A 20 -4.26 -14.01 0.65
N ILE A 21 -3.55 -15.04 1.10
CA ILE A 21 -2.38 -15.56 0.37
C ILE A 21 -2.82 -16.31 -0.89
N GLY A 22 -3.88 -17.11 -0.83
CA GLY A 22 -4.46 -17.76 -2.00
C GLY A 22 -5.08 -16.77 -2.98
N ASP A 23 -5.92 -15.85 -2.49
CA ASP A 23 -6.58 -14.83 -3.33
C ASP A 23 -5.58 -13.86 -3.97
N ARG A 24 -4.38 -13.68 -3.36
CA ARG A 24 -3.28 -12.91 -3.94
C ARG A 24 -2.75 -13.51 -5.24
N GLU A 25 -2.81 -14.83 -5.42
CA GLU A 25 -2.29 -15.48 -6.63
C GLU A 25 -3.01 -15.00 -7.90
N LEU A 26 -4.29 -14.61 -7.79
CA LEU A 26 -5.04 -14.01 -8.90
C LEU A 26 -4.31 -12.79 -9.50
N PHE A 27 -3.80 -11.91 -8.63
CA PHE A 27 -3.10 -10.70 -9.04
C PHE A 27 -1.65 -10.99 -9.42
N ILE A 28 -1.00 -11.99 -8.81
CA ILE A 28 0.32 -12.43 -9.25
C ILE A 28 0.26 -12.96 -10.68
N ASP A 29 -0.75 -13.74 -11.03
CA ASP A 29 -0.92 -14.27 -12.37
C ASP A 29 -1.14 -13.15 -13.40
N LEU A 30 -1.84 -12.05 -13.05
CA LEU A 30 -1.91 -10.85 -13.90
C LEU A 30 -0.55 -10.20 -14.09
N LEU A 31 0.18 -10.01 -12.99
CA LEU A 31 1.50 -9.37 -13.04
C LEU A 31 2.50 -10.24 -13.81
N GLU A 32 2.42 -11.57 -13.69
CA GLU A 32 3.22 -12.49 -14.51
C GLU A 32 2.88 -12.34 -15.99
N LYS A 33 1.58 -12.30 -16.34
CA LYS A 33 1.17 -12.08 -17.74
C LYS A 33 1.68 -10.76 -18.31
N MET A 34 1.70 -9.70 -17.51
CA MET A 34 2.19 -8.37 -17.94
C MET A 34 3.72 -8.29 -18.04
N THR A 35 4.44 -8.98 -17.14
CA THR A 35 5.85 -8.67 -16.88
C THR A 35 6.79 -9.85 -17.08
N GLY A 36 6.27 -11.07 -17.16
CA GLY A 36 7.02 -12.31 -17.23
C GLY A 36 7.59 -12.79 -15.88
N ALA A 37 7.34 -12.07 -14.78
CA ALA A 37 7.82 -12.43 -13.45
C ALA A 37 6.68 -12.39 -12.43
N ARG A 38 6.75 -13.24 -11.39
CA ARG A 38 5.69 -13.36 -10.36
C ARG A 38 5.78 -12.34 -9.21
N VAL A 39 6.97 -11.85 -8.88
CA VAL A 39 7.18 -10.99 -7.70
C VAL A 39 7.99 -9.73 -8.01
N THR A 40 9.12 -9.88 -8.71
CA THR A 40 10.04 -8.77 -9.00
C THR A 40 9.97 -8.41 -10.48
N HIS A 41 9.08 -7.50 -10.82
CA HIS A 41 8.64 -7.29 -12.19
C HIS A 41 9.56 -6.41 -13.06
N ALA A 42 10.34 -5.51 -12.45
CA ALA A 42 11.17 -4.51 -13.15
C ALA A 42 10.44 -3.82 -14.35
N TYR A 43 9.13 -3.61 -14.20
CA TYR A 43 8.23 -3.24 -15.29
C TYR A 43 8.18 -1.73 -15.51
N PHE A 44 8.16 -0.95 -14.43
CA PHE A 44 8.33 0.49 -14.49
C PHE A 44 9.78 0.84 -14.82
N VAL A 45 9.95 1.68 -15.83
CA VAL A 45 11.26 2.17 -16.27
C VAL A 45 11.20 3.69 -16.42
N PRO A 46 12.32 4.41 -16.31
CA PRO A 46 12.32 5.84 -16.64
C PRO A 46 11.69 6.06 -18.03
N GLY A 47 10.68 6.93 -18.09
CA GLY A 47 9.95 7.25 -19.32
C GLY A 47 8.72 6.38 -19.64
N GLY A 48 8.31 5.45 -18.76
CA GLY A 48 7.04 4.72 -18.90
C GLY A 48 7.10 3.28 -18.39
N VAL A 49 6.49 2.35 -19.13
CA VAL A 49 6.51 0.91 -18.80
C VAL A 49 7.29 0.11 -19.85
N ARG A 50 7.78 -1.07 -19.46
CA ARG A 50 8.68 -1.87 -20.30
C ARG A 50 7.99 -2.46 -21.53
N ASN A 51 6.82 -3.05 -21.33
CA ASN A 51 6.02 -3.74 -22.35
C ASN A 51 4.58 -3.25 -22.27
N ASP A 52 3.84 -3.35 -23.36
CA ASP A 52 2.39 -3.12 -23.37
C ASP A 52 1.64 -4.29 -22.68
N LEU A 53 0.36 -4.09 -22.39
CA LEU A 53 -0.51 -5.13 -21.86
C LEU A 53 -0.69 -6.27 -22.87
N PRO A 54 -0.77 -7.54 -22.41
CA PRO A 54 -1.03 -8.67 -23.31
C PRO A 54 -2.45 -8.62 -23.88
N ALA A 55 -2.67 -9.32 -24.98
CA ALA A 55 -4.00 -9.49 -25.54
C ALA A 55 -4.96 -10.08 -24.49
N ASN A 56 -6.22 -9.63 -24.51
CA ASN A 56 -7.27 -10.08 -23.59
C ASN A 56 -7.00 -9.79 -22.10
N PHE A 57 -6.10 -8.88 -21.76
CA PHE A 57 -5.79 -8.55 -20.37
C PHE A 57 -6.99 -7.97 -19.60
N GLU A 58 -7.73 -7.07 -20.23
CA GLU A 58 -8.87 -6.35 -19.64
C GLU A 58 -9.93 -7.32 -19.08
N ASP A 59 -10.39 -8.27 -19.91
CA ASP A 59 -11.40 -9.26 -19.51
C ASP A 59 -10.93 -10.18 -18.38
N VAL A 60 -9.66 -10.59 -18.41
CA VAL A 60 -9.08 -11.46 -17.37
C VAL A 60 -8.96 -10.68 -16.06
N CYS A 61 -8.48 -9.43 -16.13
CA CYS A 61 -8.34 -8.56 -14.97
C CYS A 61 -9.70 -8.28 -14.32
N LEU A 62 -10.71 -7.89 -15.10
CA LEU A 62 -12.06 -7.62 -14.59
C LEU A 62 -12.68 -8.85 -13.93
N ARG A 63 -12.51 -10.05 -14.52
CA ARG A 63 -13.01 -11.29 -13.92
C ARG A 63 -12.40 -11.56 -12.54
N GLN A 64 -11.10 -11.37 -12.40
CA GLN A 64 -10.40 -11.58 -11.13
C GLN A 64 -10.72 -10.51 -10.10
N VAL A 65 -10.83 -9.24 -10.51
CA VAL A 65 -11.26 -8.14 -9.64
C VAL A 65 -12.69 -8.40 -9.13
N ASN A 66 -13.62 -8.81 -10.00
CA ASN A 66 -14.99 -9.12 -9.62
C ASN A 66 -15.10 -10.32 -8.67
N TYR A 67 -14.25 -11.34 -8.85
CA TYR A 67 -14.16 -12.45 -7.92
C TYR A 67 -13.60 -11.98 -6.56
N PHE A 68 -12.50 -11.23 -6.59
CA PHE A 68 -11.82 -10.77 -5.39
C PHE A 68 -12.71 -9.85 -4.55
N GLU A 69 -13.46 -8.93 -5.17
CA GLU A 69 -14.37 -8.05 -4.42
C GLU A 69 -15.41 -8.82 -3.59
N LYS A 70 -15.92 -9.95 -4.09
CA LYS A 70 -16.81 -10.84 -3.33
C LYS A 70 -16.07 -11.46 -2.14
N ARG A 71 -14.82 -11.90 -2.36
CA ARG A 71 -13.95 -12.46 -1.31
C ARG A 71 -13.60 -11.46 -0.21
N ILE A 72 -13.37 -10.19 -0.54
CA ILE A 72 -13.10 -9.14 0.46
C ILE A 72 -14.29 -8.99 1.43
N LYS A 73 -15.54 -9.18 0.96
CA LYS A 73 -16.74 -9.15 1.82
C LYS A 73 -16.76 -10.33 2.78
N GLU A 74 -16.45 -11.53 2.30
CA GLU A 74 -16.36 -12.74 3.14
C GLU A 74 -15.26 -12.61 4.22
N TYR A 75 -14.18 -11.86 3.96
CA TYR A 75 -13.16 -11.58 4.99
C TYR A 75 -13.76 -10.81 6.17
N ALA A 76 -14.76 -9.95 5.94
CA ALA A 76 -15.42 -9.24 7.01
C ALA A 76 -16.12 -10.22 7.95
N ASP A 77 -16.87 -11.16 7.41
CA ASP A 77 -17.69 -12.09 8.18
C ASP A 77 -16.86 -12.98 9.10
N ILE A 78 -15.72 -13.48 8.62
CA ILE A 78 -14.88 -14.37 9.42
C ILE A 78 -13.88 -13.64 10.32
N PHE A 79 -13.47 -12.42 9.96
CA PHE A 79 -12.39 -11.70 10.63
C PHE A 79 -12.85 -10.37 11.22
N TYR A 80 -13.22 -9.39 10.40
CA TYR A 80 -13.49 -8.03 10.90
C TYR A 80 -14.74 -7.92 11.77
N ASN A 81 -15.76 -8.74 11.52
CA ASN A 81 -17.01 -8.82 12.29
C ASN A 81 -16.90 -9.82 13.46
N ASN A 82 -15.74 -10.47 13.64
CA ASN A 82 -15.52 -11.43 14.71
C ASN A 82 -15.40 -10.70 16.07
N PRO A 83 -16.25 -11.00 17.06
CA PRO A 83 -16.19 -10.37 18.39
C PRO A 83 -14.84 -10.53 19.09
N ILE A 84 -14.14 -11.64 18.87
CA ILE A 84 -12.81 -11.90 19.45
C ILE A 84 -11.80 -10.92 18.86
N LEU A 85 -11.81 -10.69 17.55
CA LEU A 85 -10.91 -9.74 16.92
C LEU A 85 -11.17 -8.32 17.46
N ILE A 86 -12.43 -7.90 17.48
CA ILE A 86 -12.84 -6.58 17.96
C ILE A 86 -12.33 -6.39 19.39
N HIS A 87 -12.66 -7.32 20.30
CA HIS A 87 -12.21 -7.23 21.71
C HIS A 87 -10.68 -7.19 21.88
N ARG A 88 -9.92 -7.80 20.95
CA ARG A 88 -8.45 -7.88 20.99
C ARG A 88 -7.74 -6.67 20.39
N THR A 89 -8.46 -5.81 19.66
CA THR A 89 -7.84 -4.77 18.82
C THR A 89 -8.46 -3.39 19.02
N GLU A 90 -9.73 -3.33 19.43
CA GLU A 90 -10.40 -2.09 19.79
C GLU A 90 -9.79 -1.52 21.08
N ASN A 91 -9.67 -0.20 21.15
CA ASN A 91 -9.04 0.54 22.26
C ASN A 91 -7.59 0.10 22.59
N THR A 92 -6.94 -0.65 21.70
CA THR A 92 -5.60 -1.20 21.90
C THR A 92 -4.56 -0.40 21.11
N GLY A 93 -3.57 0.16 21.79
CA GLY A 93 -2.53 1.00 21.19
C GLY A 93 -3.13 2.18 20.43
N VAL A 94 -3.93 3.00 21.12
CA VAL A 94 -4.59 4.19 20.56
C VAL A 94 -3.56 5.25 20.20
N LEU A 95 -3.59 5.73 18.96
CA LEU A 95 -2.78 6.85 18.47
C LEU A 95 -3.66 8.08 18.32
N SER A 96 -3.40 9.14 19.09
CA SER A 96 -4.12 10.41 18.93
C SER A 96 -3.80 11.04 17.57
N ARG A 97 -4.71 11.89 17.08
CA ARG A 97 -4.50 12.65 15.85
C ARG A 97 -3.23 13.50 15.93
N GLU A 98 -3.05 14.18 17.06
CA GLU A 98 -1.93 15.08 17.32
C GLU A 98 -0.60 14.30 17.35
N ASP A 99 -0.58 13.13 18.00
CA ASP A 99 0.61 12.28 18.04
C ASP A 99 0.91 11.63 16.69
N ALA A 100 -0.11 11.24 15.91
CA ALA A 100 0.08 10.72 14.57
C ALA A 100 0.82 11.74 13.68
N ILE A 101 0.39 13.01 13.73
CA ILE A 101 1.03 14.12 13.01
C ILE A 101 2.43 14.38 13.57
N ARG A 102 2.57 14.49 14.90
CA ARG A 102 3.84 14.80 15.58
C ARG A 102 4.92 13.74 15.32
N LEU A 103 4.55 12.47 15.31
CA LEU A 103 5.46 11.35 15.06
C LEU A 103 5.73 11.13 13.56
N GLY A 104 4.99 11.81 12.69
CA GLY A 104 5.14 11.70 11.24
C GLY A 104 4.73 10.33 10.70
N THR A 105 3.69 9.71 11.26
CA THR A 105 3.10 8.49 10.69
C THR A 105 2.45 8.78 9.35
N THR A 106 2.26 7.75 8.52
CA THR A 106 1.78 7.91 7.14
C THR A 106 0.80 6.81 6.74
N GLY A 107 0.09 7.02 5.64
CA GLY A 107 -0.81 6.01 5.05
C GLY A 107 -1.93 5.60 5.98
N SER A 108 -2.12 4.28 6.13
CA SER A 108 -3.21 3.72 6.93
C SER A 108 -3.15 4.12 8.41
N VAL A 109 -1.95 4.29 8.96
CA VAL A 109 -1.75 4.67 10.37
C VAL A 109 -2.23 6.09 10.64
N LEU A 110 -1.90 7.01 9.73
CA LEU A 110 -2.29 8.41 9.81
C LEU A 110 -3.81 8.56 9.60
N ARG A 111 -4.35 7.90 8.58
CA ARG A 111 -5.79 7.93 8.24
C ARG A 111 -6.67 7.25 9.29
N ALA A 112 -6.17 6.26 10.01
CA ALA A 112 -6.91 5.64 11.12
C ALA A 112 -7.05 6.56 12.34
N SER A 113 -6.19 7.58 12.44
CA SER A 113 -6.14 8.55 13.56
C SER A 113 -6.87 9.86 13.21
N GLY A 114 -7.73 9.86 12.20
CA GLY A 114 -8.59 11.00 11.84
C GLY A 114 -7.95 12.05 10.95
N VAL A 115 -6.80 11.78 10.35
CA VAL A 115 -6.12 12.71 9.44
C VAL A 115 -6.40 12.31 7.99
N ASP A 116 -7.22 13.12 7.31
CA ASP A 116 -7.49 12.98 5.87
C ASP A 116 -6.29 13.46 5.04
N PHE A 117 -5.32 12.56 4.86
CA PHE A 117 -4.13 12.81 4.05
C PHE A 117 -3.71 11.53 3.31
N ASP A 118 -3.82 11.57 1.98
CA ASP A 118 -3.36 10.53 1.06
C ASP A 118 -2.73 11.22 -0.15
N LEU A 119 -1.54 10.79 -0.58
CA LEU A 119 -0.84 11.49 -1.66
C LEU A 119 -1.58 11.41 -2.99
N ARG A 120 -2.35 10.35 -3.25
CA ARG A 120 -3.07 10.21 -4.52
C ARG A 120 -4.09 11.32 -4.77
N THR A 121 -4.62 11.92 -3.69
CA THR A 121 -5.58 13.03 -3.77
C THR A 121 -5.00 14.38 -3.39
N LYS A 122 -4.07 14.43 -2.41
CA LYS A 122 -3.49 15.69 -1.92
C LYS A 122 -2.29 16.17 -2.75
N GLU A 123 -1.50 15.25 -3.30
CA GLU A 123 -0.36 15.51 -4.18
C GLU A 123 -0.36 14.51 -5.35
N PRO A 124 -1.37 14.58 -6.23
CA PRO A 124 -1.57 13.57 -7.25
C PRO A 124 -0.35 13.40 -8.18
N TYR A 125 -0.20 12.18 -8.70
CA TYR A 125 0.86 11.80 -9.62
C TYR A 125 0.31 10.78 -10.63
N ASP A 126 1.05 10.56 -11.71
CA ASP A 126 0.63 9.73 -12.84
C ASP A 126 -0.79 10.13 -13.31
N ALA A 127 -1.75 9.21 -13.31
CA ALA A 127 -3.13 9.45 -13.75
C ALA A 127 -4.12 9.65 -12.58
N TYR A 128 -3.66 9.77 -11.33
CA TYR A 128 -4.59 9.84 -10.18
C TYR A 128 -5.47 11.11 -10.18
N GLU A 129 -5.08 12.19 -10.87
CA GLU A 129 -5.94 13.38 -11.06
C GLU A 129 -7.18 13.09 -11.92
N GLU A 130 -7.11 12.07 -12.78
CA GLU A 130 -8.16 11.70 -13.72
C GLU A 130 -9.09 10.60 -13.17
N LEU A 131 -8.78 10.05 -12.00
CA LEU A 131 -9.49 8.94 -11.36
C LEU A 131 -10.27 9.42 -10.13
N ASN A 132 -11.43 8.81 -9.88
CA ASN A 132 -12.25 9.14 -8.72
C ASN A 132 -11.87 8.27 -7.51
N VAL A 133 -10.88 8.73 -6.76
CA VAL A 133 -10.34 8.01 -5.60
C VAL A 133 -11.04 8.42 -4.29
N ASN A 134 -11.72 7.46 -3.65
CA ASN A 134 -12.32 7.61 -2.34
C ASN A 134 -11.36 7.17 -1.23
N ILE A 135 -11.00 8.08 -0.32
CA ILE A 135 -10.04 7.80 0.74
C ILE A 135 -10.77 7.49 2.06
N PRO A 136 -10.69 6.25 2.59
CA PRO A 136 -11.26 5.94 3.89
C PRO A 136 -10.43 6.61 5.00
N VAL A 137 -11.12 7.20 5.98
CA VAL A 137 -10.55 7.83 7.17
C VAL A 137 -11.39 7.41 8.37
N LEU A 138 -10.72 6.97 9.42
CA LEU A 138 -11.33 6.56 10.70
C LEU A 138 -10.81 7.47 11.81
N LYS A 139 -11.44 7.48 12.99
CA LYS A 139 -11.13 8.47 14.05
C LYS A 139 -10.61 7.84 15.33
N GLU A 140 -10.77 6.54 15.49
CA GLU A 140 -10.54 5.81 16.72
C GLU A 140 -9.04 5.67 17.03
N GLY A 141 -8.19 5.63 15.99
CA GLY A 141 -6.73 5.59 16.14
C GLY A 141 -6.18 4.31 16.76
N ASP A 142 -7.02 3.32 17.07
CA ASP A 142 -6.63 2.05 17.67
C ASP A 142 -6.14 1.02 16.63
N SER A 143 -5.73 -0.15 17.13
CA SER A 143 -5.23 -1.23 16.26
C SER A 143 -6.31 -1.75 15.31
N TYR A 144 -7.57 -1.73 15.72
CA TYR A 144 -8.69 -2.16 14.88
C TYR A 144 -8.91 -1.20 13.71
N ALA A 145 -9.01 0.10 13.96
CA ALA A 145 -9.14 1.14 12.93
C ALA A 145 -7.97 1.11 11.95
N ARG A 146 -6.73 1.01 12.47
CA ARG A 146 -5.53 0.85 11.63
C ARG A 146 -5.57 -0.39 10.75
N SER A 147 -6.18 -1.48 11.22
CA SER A 147 -6.33 -2.71 10.42
C SER A 147 -7.46 -2.63 9.38
N LYS A 148 -8.51 -1.83 9.66
CA LYS A 148 -9.64 -1.63 8.75
C LYS A 148 -9.29 -0.81 7.52
N ILE A 149 -8.45 0.22 7.65
CA ILE A 149 -8.09 1.09 6.51
C ILE A 149 -7.53 0.28 5.32
N PRO A 150 -6.52 -0.60 5.48
CA PRO A 150 -6.04 -1.43 4.37
C PRO A 150 -7.10 -2.36 3.76
N TRP A 151 -8.09 -2.80 4.55
CA TRP A 151 -9.20 -3.61 4.04
C TRP A 151 -10.18 -2.78 3.20
N LEU A 152 -10.52 -1.57 3.66
CA LEU A 152 -11.31 -0.60 2.88
C LEU A 152 -10.57 -0.18 1.60
N ASP A 153 -9.26 0.04 1.68
CA ASP A 153 -8.40 0.33 0.52
C ASP A 153 -8.44 -0.80 -0.53
N MET A 154 -8.70 -2.06 -0.15
CA MET A 154 -8.82 -3.16 -1.13
C MET A 154 -10.08 -3.02 -1.98
N PHE A 155 -11.21 -2.59 -1.40
CA PHE A 155 -12.42 -2.27 -2.17
C PHE A 155 -12.17 -1.10 -3.11
N GLU A 156 -11.55 -0.04 -2.60
CA GLU A 156 -11.25 1.12 -3.43
C GLU A 156 -10.26 0.78 -4.55
N SER A 157 -9.26 -0.06 -4.28
CA SER A 157 -8.32 -0.53 -5.30
C SER A 157 -9.05 -1.29 -6.42
N CYS A 158 -10.10 -2.05 -6.10
CA CYS A 158 -10.92 -2.72 -7.13
C CYS A 158 -11.64 -1.69 -8.02
N ASN A 159 -12.17 -0.61 -7.43
CA ASN A 159 -12.81 0.48 -8.18
C ASN A 159 -11.82 1.21 -9.08
N ILE A 160 -10.65 1.59 -8.53
CA ILE A 160 -9.57 2.25 -9.27
C ILE A 160 -9.14 1.40 -10.48
N ILE A 161 -8.99 0.08 -10.31
CA ILE A 161 -8.61 -0.81 -11.41
C ILE A 161 -9.66 -0.79 -12.53
N ARG A 162 -10.96 -0.84 -12.18
CA ARG A 162 -12.05 -0.80 -13.17
C ARG A 162 -12.06 0.53 -13.93
N GLU A 163 -11.99 1.63 -13.20
CA GLU A 163 -12.01 2.97 -13.78
C GLU A 163 -10.78 3.20 -14.67
N ALA A 164 -9.60 2.74 -14.23
CA ALA A 164 -8.38 2.83 -15.02
C ALA A 164 -8.48 2.03 -16.33
N LEU A 165 -9.07 0.83 -16.32
CA LEU A 165 -9.27 0.03 -17.53
C LEU A 165 -10.30 0.67 -18.49
N GLU A 166 -11.37 1.24 -17.94
CA GLU A 166 -12.41 1.93 -18.72
C GLU A 166 -11.85 3.18 -19.41
N LYS A 167 -11.08 4.01 -18.69
CA LYS A 167 -10.49 5.25 -19.20
C LYS A 167 -9.19 5.04 -20.00
N MET A 168 -8.65 3.82 -20.00
CA MET A 168 -7.36 3.54 -20.65
C MET A 168 -7.42 3.85 -22.15
N PRO A 169 -6.50 4.71 -22.67
CA PRO A 169 -6.40 4.95 -24.10
C PRO A 169 -6.12 3.64 -24.85
N LYS A 170 -6.91 3.34 -25.88
CA LYS A 170 -6.78 2.09 -26.65
C LYS A 170 -5.56 2.06 -27.59
N SER A 171 -4.88 3.19 -27.75
CA SER A 171 -3.65 3.28 -28.54
C SER A 171 -2.74 4.37 -27.98
N GLY A 172 -1.43 4.21 -28.15
CA GLY A 172 -0.44 5.16 -27.67
C GLY A 172 0.89 4.48 -27.39
N ALA A 173 1.94 5.29 -27.23
CA ALA A 173 3.22 4.78 -26.80
C ALA A 173 3.21 4.57 -25.28
N VAL A 174 3.54 3.37 -24.83
CA VAL A 174 3.65 3.04 -23.39
C VAL A 174 4.98 3.51 -22.76
N ARG A 175 5.91 3.99 -23.59
CA ARG A 175 7.24 4.42 -23.19
C ARG A 175 7.82 5.49 -24.12
N THR A 176 8.40 6.52 -23.53
CA THR A 176 9.19 7.53 -24.23
C THR A 176 10.59 7.01 -24.56
N LYS A 177 11.11 7.33 -25.76
CA LYS A 177 12.49 7.00 -26.13
C LYS A 177 13.47 7.86 -25.33
N LEU A 178 14.26 7.24 -24.46
CA LEU A 178 15.36 7.88 -23.73
C LEU A 178 16.72 7.56 -24.37
N LYS A 179 17.68 8.48 -24.22
CA LYS A 179 19.08 8.22 -24.58
C LYS A 179 19.65 7.14 -23.66
N PRO A 180 20.55 6.26 -24.16
CA PRO A 180 21.30 5.35 -23.29
C PRO A 180 22.00 6.13 -22.18
N ASN A 181 21.91 5.65 -20.94
CA ASN A 181 22.55 6.26 -19.77
C ASN A 181 22.21 7.77 -19.62
N PRO A 182 20.92 8.11 -19.41
CA PRO A 182 20.50 9.49 -19.30
C PRO A 182 21.18 10.15 -18.09
N LYS A 183 21.71 11.35 -18.27
CA LYS A 183 22.35 12.13 -17.21
C LYS A 183 21.30 13.03 -16.56
N GLY A 184 21.24 13.02 -15.24
CA GLY A 184 20.21 13.72 -14.46
C GLY A 184 20.45 15.21 -14.23
N GLY A 185 21.49 15.81 -14.81
CA GLY A 185 21.90 17.18 -14.46
C GLY A 185 22.70 17.24 -13.16
N ASP A 186 23.01 18.45 -12.68
CA ASP A 186 23.50 18.70 -11.32
C ASP A 186 22.36 19.24 -10.46
N VAL A 187 21.54 18.33 -9.93
CA VAL A 187 20.29 18.66 -9.24
C VAL A 187 20.00 17.64 -8.13
N SER A 188 19.17 18.06 -7.17
CA SER A 188 18.58 17.19 -6.16
C SER A 188 17.06 17.27 -6.22
N VAL A 189 16.38 16.12 -6.17
CA VAL A 189 14.91 16.04 -6.23
C VAL A 189 14.40 15.13 -5.12
N TYR A 190 13.33 15.54 -4.46
CA TYR A 190 12.51 14.70 -3.59
C TYR A 190 11.13 14.52 -4.21
N LYS A 191 10.71 13.27 -4.38
CA LYS A 191 9.35 12.90 -4.78
C LYS A 191 8.84 11.78 -3.91
N ARG A 192 7.52 11.69 -3.78
CA ARG A 192 6.85 10.68 -2.95
C ARG A 192 5.62 10.13 -3.66
N THR A 193 5.28 8.89 -3.35
CA THR A 193 4.07 8.21 -3.81
C THR A 193 3.38 7.53 -2.64
N GLU A 194 2.08 7.27 -2.75
CA GLU A 194 1.35 6.49 -1.76
C GLU A 194 1.56 5.00 -2.03
N SER A 195 2.41 4.36 -1.25
CA SER A 195 2.52 2.90 -1.27
C SER A 195 1.39 2.27 -0.46
N GLY A 196 1.17 0.97 -0.60
CA GLY A 196 0.22 0.23 0.24
C GLY A 196 0.54 0.22 1.75
N ARG A 197 1.68 0.81 2.16
CA ARG A 197 2.08 1.00 3.56
C ARG A 197 2.06 2.45 4.04
N GLY A 198 1.96 3.40 3.11
CA GLY A 198 2.05 4.84 3.37
C GLY A 198 2.96 5.57 2.38
N SER A 199 3.23 6.84 2.68
CA SER A 199 4.07 7.71 1.86
C SER A 199 5.50 7.16 1.72
N LEU A 200 5.84 6.70 0.51
CA LEU A 200 7.18 6.30 0.13
C LEU A 200 7.89 7.46 -0.57
N GLY A 201 8.88 8.04 0.10
CA GLY A 201 9.69 9.13 -0.42
C GLY A 201 11.00 8.64 -1.05
N CYS A 202 11.41 9.28 -2.14
CA CYS A 202 12.67 9.05 -2.84
C CYS A 202 13.39 10.39 -3.02
N TYR A 203 14.56 10.51 -2.40
CA TYR A 203 15.48 11.64 -2.56
C TYR A 203 16.66 11.23 -3.43
N ILE A 204 16.83 11.88 -4.58
CA ILE A 204 17.88 11.60 -5.55
C ILE A 204 18.74 12.84 -5.74
N VAL A 205 20.06 12.68 -5.68
CA VAL A 205 21.04 13.69 -6.07
C VAL A 205 21.80 13.19 -7.29
N SER A 206 21.79 13.96 -8.37
CA SER A 206 22.58 13.72 -9.58
C SER A 206 23.70 14.74 -9.68
N LYS A 207 24.86 14.32 -10.18
CA LYS A 207 26.04 15.18 -10.43
C LYS A 207 26.53 15.01 -11.88
N ASN A 208 25.64 15.19 -12.84
CA ASN A 208 25.89 15.05 -14.29
C ASN A 208 26.45 13.69 -14.73
N LYS A 209 26.26 12.65 -13.91
CA LYS A 209 26.63 11.26 -14.23
C LYS A 209 25.38 10.41 -14.46
N PRO A 210 25.49 9.29 -15.20
CA PRO A 210 24.40 8.33 -15.35
C PRO A 210 23.95 7.70 -14.03
N GLU A 211 24.90 7.43 -13.13
CA GLU A 211 24.61 6.93 -11.80
C GLU A 211 24.20 8.07 -10.83
N PRO A 212 23.23 7.82 -9.93
CA PRO A 212 22.91 8.79 -8.89
C PRO A 212 24.09 8.94 -7.92
N TYR A 213 24.43 10.19 -7.60
CA TYR A 213 25.45 10.47 -6.57
C TYR A 213 24.95 10.04 -5.18
N ARG A 214 23.67 10.28 -4.90
CA ARG A 214 23.01 9.85 -3.67
C ARG A 214 21.58 9.43 -3.97
N LEU A 215 21.16 8.34 -3.36
CA LEU A 215 19.77 7.90 -3.27
C LEU A 215 19.45 7.67 -1.80
N LYS A 216 18.42 8.33 -1.26
CA LYS A 216 17.85 8.03 0.05
C LYS A 216 16.36 7.78 -0.09
N LEU A 217 15.92 6.64 0.44
CA LEU A 217 14.51 6.32 0.57
C LEU A 217 14.02 6.77 1.95
N SER A 218 12.85 7.37 2.00
CA SER A 218 12.08 7.61 3.22
C SER A 218 10.89 6.67 3.18
N VAL A 219 11.02 5.54 3.86
CA VAL A 219 10.04 4.45 3.79
C VAL A 219 8.96 4.57 4.85
N PRO A 220 7.70 4.21 4.54
CA PRO A 220 6.59 4.32 5.49
C PRO A 220 6.73 3.35 6.67
N SER A 221 7.27 2.13 6.45
CA SER A 221 7.48 1.16 7.53
C SER A 221 8.34 1.73 8.67
N PHE A 222 9.42 2.43 8.35
CA PHE A 222 10.27 3.07 9.36
C PHE A 222 9.55 4.22 10.06
N ARG A 223 8.82 5.06 9.31
CA ARG A 223 8.06 6.20 9.85
C ARG A 223 6.98 5.75 10.83
N ASN A 224 6.25 4.70 10.49
CA ASN A 224 5.18 4.17 11.34
C ASN A 224 5.73 3.44 12.57
N LEU A 225 6.88 2.78 12.47
CA LEU A 225 7.49 2.06 13.59
C LEU A 225 7.88 2.99 14.76
N ILE A 226 8.15 4.27 14.49
CA ILE A 226 8.45 5.28 15.53
C ILE A 226 7.31 5.42 16.55
N ALA A 227 6.07 5.12 16.16
CA ALA A 227 4.93 5.14 17.07
C ALA A 227 4.91 3.97 18.06
N LEU A 228 5.56 2.83 17.75
CA LEU A 228 5.46 1.60 18.53
C LEU A 228 5.78 1.78 20.03
N PRO A 229 6.88 2.44 20.44
CA PRO A 229 7.19 2.61 21.87
C PRO A 229 6.18 3.49 22.61
N TYR A 230 5.43 4.34 21.91
CA TYR A 230 4.36 5.15 22.50
C TYR A 230 3.09 4.32 22.68
N LEU A 231 2.76 3.51 21.67
CA LEU A 231 1.56 2.68 21.66
C LEU A 231 1.60 1.51 22.64
N LEU A 232 2.79 1.03 23.01
CA LEU A 232 2.95 -0.08 23.96
C LEU A 232 2.97 0.35 25.43
N LYS A 233 2.97 1.66 25.74
CA LYS A 233 3.00 2.14 27.13
C LYS A 233 1.67 1.84 27.82
N GLY A 234 1.74 1.07 28.91
CA GLY A 234 0.55 0.68 29.69
C GLY A 234 -0.24 -0.47 29.07
N GLU A 235 0.18 -0.99 27.92
CA GLU A 235 -0.48 -2.12 27.25
C GLU A 235 -0.09 -3.48 27.85
N LYS A 236 -0.99 -4.45 27.68
CA LYS A 236 -0.69 -5.85 28.02
C LYS A 236 0.25 -6.45 26.99
N LEU A 237 1.20 -7.29 27.42
CA LEU A 237 2.12 -7.97 26.51
C LEU A 237 1.39 -8.76 25.40
N GLY A 238 0.26 -9.38 25.73
CA GLY A 238 -0.57 -10.11 24.77
C GLY A 238 -1.12 -9.25 23.63
N ASN A 239 -1.22 -7.93 23.80
CA ASN A 239 -1.71 -6.99 22.78
C ASN A 239 -0.61 -6.54 21.81
N MET A 240 0.67 -6.79 22.13
CA MET A 240 1.81 -6.37 21.32
C MET A 240 1.70 -6.80 19.84
N PRO A 241 1.28 -8.03 19.48
CA PRO A 241 1.13 -8.41 18.07
C PRO A 241 0.09 -7.57 17.32
N ALA A 242 -1.03 -7.23 17.95
CA ALA A 242 -2.06 -6.39 17.35
C ALA A 242 -1.53 -4.98 17.06
N VAL A 243 -0.90 -4.36 18.06
CA VAL A 243 -0.30 -3.02 17.94
C VAL A 243 0.77 -3.00 16.85
N TYR A 244 1.73 -3.92 16.93
CA TYR A 244 2.87 -3.99 16.02
C TYR A 244 2.45 -4.16 14.56
N TRP A 245 1.59 -5.14 14.27
CA TRP A 245 1.19 -5.40 12.89
C TRP A 245 0.22 -4.35 12.35
N SER A 246 -0.60 -3.72 13.20
CA SER A 246 -1.49 -2.63 12.78
C SER A 246 -0.73 -1.38 12.29
N LEU A 247 0.57 -1.24 12.60
CA LEU A 247 1.42 -0.17 12.04
C LEU A 247 1.83 -0.38 10.58
N ASN A 248 1.39 -1.49 9.96
CA ASN A 248 1.68 -1.85 8.57
C ASN A 248 3.19 -1.93 8.27
N TYR A 249 3.95 -2.42 9.25
CA TYR A 249 5.40 -2.53 9.23
C TYR A 249 5.90 -3.72 8.39
N TRP A 250 6.99 -3.50 7.65
CA TRP A 250 7.74 -4.54 6.96
C TRP A 250 9.25 -4.40 7.19
N PRO A 251 9.92 -5.39 7.82
CA PRO A 251 11.34 -5.27 8.20
C PRO A 251 12.28 -4.95 7.06
N VAL A 252 12.13 -5.64 5.92
CA VAL A 252 13.05 -5.49 4.77
C VAL A 252 12.94 -4.10 4.13
N GLU A 253 11.78 -3.46 4.25
CA GLU A 253 11.62 -2.08 3.79
C GLU A 253 12.22 -1.09 4.79
N ALA A 254 12.01 -1.30 6.10
CA ALA A 254 12.42 -0.38 7.16
C ALA A 254 13.94 -0.23 7.35
N ASP A 255 14.74 -1.21 6.94
CA ASP A 255 16.20 -1.23 7.10
C ASP A 255 16.95 -0.23 6.17
N ARG A 256 16.25 0.51 5.31
CA ARG A 256 16.82 1.36 4.23
C ARG A 256 16.82 2.87 4.53
#